data_AF-A0A8S3HMI2-F1
#
_entry.id   AF-A0A8S3HMI2-F1
#
_cell.length_a   1.000
_cell.length_b   1.000
_cell.length_c   1.000
_cell.angle_alpha   90.00
_cell.angle_beta   90.00
_cell.angle_gamma   90.00
#
_symmetry.space_group_name_H-M   'P 1'
#
loop_
_entity.id
_entity.type
_entity.pdbx_description
1 polymer ?
#
loop_
_entity_poly.entity_id
_entity_poly.type
_entity_poly.pdbx_seq_one_letter_code
_entity_poly.pdbx_strand_id
1 'polypeptide(L)'
;MVVSSTTMTNMDDNARWLHSNTDLLSGCGVSYNVNYIGSVEILCSMKTLDFDNRTRVARDSIRLVCTAVGVLLKERRKPDPPSIEQLKIATEPNLTYSRTPVQLTISTDSLILKRSNDSQILYSHKMEGISFASAGEHDTKDYIAYVAKDNMNKRSCHVLSCEGNESLDVITTIGQAFELR
;
A
#
# COMPACT_ATOMS: atom_id res chain seq x y z
N MET A 1 45.57 23.15 -23.48
CA MET A 1 44.90 23.47 -22.20
C MET A 1 43.53 22.83 -22.25
N VAL A 2 43.40 21.73 -21.52
CA VAL A 2 42.18 20.95 -21.31
C VAL A 2 41.12 21.80 -20.61
N VAL A 3 39.87 21.76 -21.07
CA VAL A 3 38.79 20.98 -20.44
C VAL A 3 37.58 20.92 -21.38
N SER A 4 37.41 19.75 -22.00
CA SER A 4 36.13 19.25 -22.47
C SER A 4 35.21 19.02 -21.27
N SER A 5 33.91 19.31 -21.40
CA SER A 5 32.80 18.53 -20.82
C SER A 5 31.47 19.22 -21.16
N THR A 6 31.02 19.06 -22.40
CA THR A 6 29.59 19.04 -22.70
C THR A 6 29.19 17.58 -22.84
N THR A 7 27.99 17.27 -22.37
CA THR A 7 27.27 15.98 -22.39
C THR A 7 27.75 14.89 -21.42
N MET A 8 27.03 14.79 -20.29
CA MET A 8 26.37 13.54 -19.90
C MET A 8 24.98 13.91 -19.34
N THR A 9 24.01 14.12 -20.23
CA THR A 9 22.62 13.85 -19.92
C THR A 9 22.55 12.37 -19.54
N ASN A 10 22.33 12.06 -18.27
CA ASN A 10 22.03 10.71 -17.81
C ASN A 10 20.76 10.25 -18.55
N MET A 11 20.97 9.47 -19.60
CA MET A 11 19.94 8.66 -20.23
C MET A 11 19.78 7.39 -19.41
N ASP A 12 18.52 7.03 -19.21
CA ASP A 12 17.97 5.70 -18.90
C ASP A 12 18.13 5.11 -17.50
N ASP A 13 17.21 5.53 -16.62
CA ASP A 13 16.67 4.67 -15.54
C ASP A 13 15.13 4.50 -15.66
N ASN A 14 14.54 4.84 -16.83
CA ASN A 14 13.11 5.19 -16.93
C ASN A 14 12.18 4.13 -17.55
N ALA A 15 12.58 2.85 -17.59
CA ALA A 15 11.70 1.79 -18.12
C ALA A 15 10.94 1.01 -17.03
N ARG A 16 11.33 1.14 -15.74
CA ARG A 16 10.76 0.35 -14.65
C ARG A 16 9.80 1.13 -13.74
N TRP A 17 9.90 2.45 -13.72
CA TRP A 17 9.25 3.29 -12.71
C TRP A 17 8.46 4.44 -13.33
N LEU A 18 7.41 4.87 -12.64
CA LEU A 18 6.49 5.92 -13.12
C LEU A 18 6.99 7.34 -12.83
N HIS A 19 7.80 7.50 -11.79
CA HIS A 19 8.27 8.79 -11.31
C HIS A 19 9.78 8.86 -11.30
N SER A 20 10.33 10.07 -11.36
CA SER A 20 11.77 10.25 -11.18
C SER A 20 12.13 9.96 -9.73
N ASN A 21 13.30 9.36 -9.48
CA ASN A 21 13.73 9.05 -8.11
C ASN A 21 13.75 10.31 -7.21
N THR A 22 14.03 11.48 -7.79
CA THR A 22 14.00 12.78 -7.10
C THR A 22 12.63 13.18 -6.55
N ASP A 23 11.55 12.72 -7.19
CA ASP A 23 10.18 13.07 -6.79
C ASP A 23 9.74 12.32 -5.52
N LEU A 24 10.44 11.23 -5.20
CA LEU A 24 10.20 10.39 -4.02
C LEU A 24 11.13 10.68 -2.85
N LEU A 25 12.19 11.49 -3.04
CA LEU A 25 13.16 11.81 -1.99
C LEU A 25 12.54 12.53 -0.79
N SER A 26 13.20 12.45 0.36
CA SER A 26 12.83 13.13 1.60
C SER A 26 12.47 14.62 1.39
N GLY A 27 11.23 15.01 1.70
CA GLY A 27 10.70 16.36 1.49
C GLY A 27 9.96 16.58 0.18
N CYS A 28 10.13 15.68 -0.79
CA CYS A 28 9.27 15.50 -1.95
C CYS A 28 8.40 14.25 -1.75
N GLY A 29 7.27 14.16 -2.44
CA GLY A 29 6.44 12.97 -2.38
C GLY A 29 5.36 12.99 -3.44
N VAL A 30 5.04 11.82 -3.97
CA VAL A 30 3.98 11.65 -4.96
C VAL A 30 2.66 11.46 -4.23
N SER A 31 1.66 12.27 -4.56
CA SER A 31 0.35 12.24 -3.93
C SER A 31 -0.72 11.61 -4.82
N TYR A 32 -1.50 10.71 -4.26
CA TYR A 32 -2.65 10.05 -4.89
C TYR A 32 -3.92 10.30 -4.10
N ASN A 33 -5.04 10.54 -4.78
CA ASN A 33 -6.34 10.63 -4.13
C ASN A 33 -6.98 9.24 -4.09
N VAL A 34 -7.15 8.71 -2.89
CA VAL A 34 -7.66 7.35 -2.66
C VAL A 34 -8.67 7.36 -1.52
N ASN A 35 -9.47 6.30 -1.39
CA ASN A 35 -10.40 6.14 -0.29
C ASN A 35 -9.80 5.18 0.75
N TYR A 36 -9.68 5.62 2.01
CA TYR A 36 -9.31 4.73 3.10
C TYR A 36 -10.48 3.84 3.47
N ILE A 37 -10.32 2.51 3.36
CA ILE A 37 -11.39 1.56 3.63
C ILE A 37 -11.30 1.03 5.06
N GLY A 38 -10.09 0.76 5.54
CA GLY A 38 -9.87 0.29 6.91
C GLY A 38 -8.52 -0.41 7.04
N SER A 39 -8.31 -1.03 8.20
CA SER A 39 -7.15 -1.87 8.44
C SER A 39 -7.51 -3.14 9.20
N VAL A 40 -6.64 -4.14 9.14
CA VAL A 40 -6.74 -5.36 9.95
C VAL A 40 -5.38 -5.66 10.56
N GLU A 41 -5.39 -6.08 11.82
CA GLU A 41 -4.17 -6.50 12.49
C GLU A 41 -3.62 -7.80 11.91
N ILE A 42 -2.30 -7.86 11.72
CA ILE A 42 -1.59 -9.05 11.23
C ILE A 42 -0.86 -9.69 12.41
N LEU A 43 -1.30 -10.88 12.79
CA LEU A 43 -0.84 -11.63 13.97
C LEU A 43 0.51 -12.34 13.74
N CYS A 44 0.99 -12.36 12.49
CA CYS A 44 2.25 -12.99 12.12
C CYS A 44 3.26 -12.01 11.52
N SER A 45 4.53 -12.41 11.43
CA SER A 45 5.54 -11.63 10.73
C SER A 45 5.47 -11.92 9.23
N MET A 46 5.29 -10.89 8.40
CA MET A 46 5.35 -11.06 6.94
C MET A 46 6.67 -11.69 6.48
N LYS A 47 7.78 -11.45 7.21
CA LYS A 47 9.10 -12.02 6.88
C LYS A 47 9.16 -13.54 6.98
N THR A 48 8.35 -14.16 7.84
CA THR A 48 8.33 -15.63 8.00
C THR A 48 7.42 -16.32 6.99
N LEU A 49 6.67 -15.54 6.20
CA LEU A 49 5.82 -16.04 5.13
C LEU A 49 6.61 -16.03 3.82
N ASP A 50 6.43 -17.07 3.03
CA ASP A 50 6.73 -17.13 1.60
C ASP A 50 5.77 -16.22 0.81
N PHE A 51 6.14 -15.95 -0.44
CA PHE A 51 5.45 -14.99 -1.29
C PHE A 51 3.95 -15.28 -1.43
N ASP A 52 3.58 -16.54 -1.69
CA ASP A 52 2.19 -16.95 -1.87
C ASP A 52 1.35 -16.66 -0.62
N ASN A 53 1.87 -16.97 0.56
CA ASN A 53 1.20 -16.67 1.83
C ASN A 53 1.08 -15.17 2.09
N ARG A 54 2.05 -14.34 1.68
CA ARG A 54 1.95 -12.87 1.80
C ARG A 54 0.83 -12.32 0.92
N THR A 55 0.75 -12.79 -0.31
CA THR A 55 -0.29 -12.40 -1.27
C THR A 55 -1.67 -12.82 -0.78
N ARG A 56 -1.80 -14.05 -0.25
CA ARG A 56 -3.06 -14.51 0.35
C ARG A 56 -3.48 -13.69 1.58
N VAL A 57 -2.55 -13.36 2.48
CA VAL A 57 -2.82 -12.49 3.63
C VAL A 57 -3.33 -11.11 3.18
N ALA A 58 -2.68 -10.49 2.19
CA ALA A 58 -3.12 -9.20 1.65
C ALA A 58 -4.52 -9.29 1.03
N ARG A 59 -4.76 -10.31 0.21
CA ARG A 59 -6.05 -10.57 -0.44
C ARG A 59 -7.18 -10.80 0.56
N ASP A 60 -6.94 -11.61 1.59
CA ASP A 60 -7.92 -11.91 2.62
C ASP A 60 -8.18 -10.67 3.50
N SER A 61 -7.16 -9.85 3.75
CA SER A 61 -7.30 -8.56 4.44
C SER A 61 -8.21 -7.60 3.66
N ILE A 62 -8.00 -7.46 2.35
CA ILE A 62 -8.85 -6.63 1.48
C ILE A 62 -10.30 -7.10 1.56
N ARG A 63 -10.53 -8.41 1.40
CA ARG A 63 -11.87 -9.01 1.42
C ARG A 63 -12.57 -8.84 2.76
N LEU A 64 -11.86 -9.07 3.87
CA LEU A 64 -12.41 -8.91 5.22
C LEU A 64 -12.84 -7.46 5.46
N VAL A 65 -11.95 -6.50 5.19
CA VAL A 65 -12.23 -5.08 5.37
C VAL A 65 -13.37 -4.62 4.45
N CYS A 66 -13.36 -5.02 3.17
CA CYS A 66 -14.44 -4.71 2.23
C CYS A 66 -15.79 -5.28 2.68
N THR A 67 -15.82 -6.53 3.12
CA THR A 67 -17.04 -7.16 3.63
C THR A 67 -17.55 -6.44 4.87
N ALA A 68 -16.66 -6.07 5.80
CA ALA A 68 -17.02 -5.38 7.03
C ALA A 68 -17.56 -3.96 6.80
N VAL A 69 -17.11 -3.25 5.76
CA VAL A 69 -17.71 -1.96 5.37
C VAL A 69 -18.97 -2.12 4.52
N GLY A 70 -19.37 -3.34 4.16
CA GLY A 70 -20.56 -3.61 3.34
C GLY A 70 -20.35 -3.43 1.82
N VAL A 71 -19.13 -3.57 1.32
CA VAL A 71 -18.85 -3.62 -0.13
C VAL A 71 -19.22 -5.00 -0.66
N LEU A 72 -20.06 -5.04 -1.69
CA LEU A 72 -20.43 -6.27 -2.39
C LEU A 72 -19.32 -6.65 -3.38
N LEU A 73 -18.45 -7.58 -2.97
CA LEU A 73 -17.48 -8.21 -3.86
C LEU A 73 -18.14 -9.33 -4.67
N LYS A 74 -17.70 -9.54 -5.92
CA LYS A 74 -18.22 -10.63 -6.74
C LYS A 74 -17.87 -11.97 -6.09
N GLU A 75 -18.87 -12.85 -5.96
CA GLU A 75 -18.67 -14.16 -5.34
C GLU A 75 -17.57 -14.97 -6.05
N ARG A 76 -16.72 -15.62 -5.24
CA ARG A 76 -15.78 -16.61 -5.77
C ARG A 76 -16.53 -17.82 -6.29
N ARG A 77 -16.07 -18.38 -7.40
CA ARG A 77 -16.52 -19.69 -7.91
C ARG A 77 -16.08 -20.90 -7.07
N LYS A 78 -15.49 -20.70 -5.88
CA LYS A 78 -15.32 -21.68 -4.80
C LYS A 78 -14.68 -20.97 -3.59
N PRO A 79 -15.18 -21.12 -2.36
CA PRO A 79 -14.43 -20.77 -1.17
C PRO A 79 -13.22 -21.72 -1.07
N ASP A 80 -12.00 -21.19 -0.98
CA ASP A 80 -10.90 -22.00 -0.48
C ASP A 80 -11.27 -22.43 0.95
N PRO A 81 -10.94 -23.66 1.40
CA PRO A 81 -11.17 -24.07 2.79
C PRO A 81 -10.53 -23.04 3.74
N PRO A 82 -11.10 -22.82 4.94
CA PRO A 82 -10.56 -21.89 5.92
C PRO A 82 -9.12 -22.30 6.22
N SER A 83 -8.19 -21.60 5.58
CA SER A 83 -6.79 -21.98 5.57
C SER A 83 -6.20 -21.52 6.89
N ILE A 84 -5.14 -22.19 7.37
CA ILE A 84 -4.33 -21.77 8.53
C ILE A 84 -3.90 -20.28 8.45
N GLU A 85 -4.00 -19.68 7.27
CA GLU A 85 -3.75 -18.27 6.97
C GLU A 85 -4.84 -17.30 7.48
N GLN A 86 -6.09 -17.73 7.66
CA GLN A 86 -7.13 -16.93 8.34
C GLN A 86 -6.80 -16.71 9.83
N LEU A 87 -5.97 -17.58 10.43
CA LEU A 87 -5.48 -17.42 11.81
C LEU A 87 -4.33 -16.40 11.92
N LYS A 88 -3.83 -15.87 10.78
CA LYS A 88 -2.71 -14.92 10.74
C LYS A 88 -3.17 -13.47 10.63
N ILE A 89 -4.46 -13.24 10.42
CA ILE A 89 -5.13 -11.94 10.42
C ILE A 89 -6.13 -11.90 11.57
N ALA A 90 -6.33 -10.75 12.19
CA ALA A 90 -7.35 -10.60 13.21
C ALA A 90 -8.75 -10.80 12.61
N THR A 91 -9.66 -11.38 13.40
CA THR A 91 -11.05 -11.64 12.98
C THR A 91 -11.83 -10.35 12.75
N GLU A 92 -11.51 -9.31 13.52
CA GLU A 92 -12.19 -8.02 13.45
C GLU A 92 -11.29 -6.96 12.79
N PRO A 93 -11.72 -6.37 11.66
CA PRO A 93 -11.03 -5.25 11.07
C PRO A 93 -11.28 -3.97 11.86
N ASN A 94 -10.28 -3.10 11.91
CA ASN A 94 -10.40 -1.74 12.39
C ASN A 94 -10.95 -0.85 11.27
N LEU A 95 -12.18 -0.36 11.48
CA LEU A 95 -12.89 0.51 10.54
C LEU A 95 -12.85 2.00 10.94
N THR A 96 -11.92 2.37 11.83
CA THR A 96 -11.71 3.78 12.20
C THR A 96 -11.32 4.57 10.95
N TYR A 97 -12.07 5.63 10.65
CA TYR A 97 -11.95 6.42 9.41
C TYR A 97 -12.26 5.66 8.11
N SER A 98 -12.94 4.52 8.16
CA SER A 98 -13.40 3.82 6.96
C SER A 98 -14.22 4.72 6.04
N ARG A 99 -14.16 4.44 4.73
CA ARG A 99 -14.83 5.19 3.66
C ARG A 99 -14.48 6.69 3.63
N THR A 100 -13.30 7.05 4.13
CA THR A 100 -12.84 8.45 4.14
C THR A 100 -11.96 8.73 2.93
N PRO A 101 -12.23 9.79 2.14
CA PRO A 101 -11.32 10.22 1.09
C PRO A 101 -10.04 10.79 1.69
N VAL A 102 -8.90 10.27 1.24
CA VAL A 102 -7.57 10.66 1.69
C VAL A 102 -6.64 10.93 0.52
N GLN A 103 -5.73 11.87 0.72
CA GLN A 103 -4.53 12.03 -0.07
C GLN A 103 -3.44 11.14 0.53
N LEU A 104 -3.02 10.13 -0.22
CA LEU A 104 -1.86 9.29 0.10
C LEU A 104 -0.62 9.94 -0.50
N THR A 105 0.31 10.39 0.33
CA THR A 105 1.62 10.88 -0.10
C THR A 105 2.69 9.82 0.15
N ILE A 106 3.43 9.46 -0.90
CA ILE A 106 4.47 8.43 -0.90
C ILE A 106 5.83 9.10 -1.06
N SER A 107 6.73 8.85 -0.11
CA SER A 107 8.14 9.23 -0.19
C SER A 107 9.04 8.11 0.34
N THR A 108 10.35 8.19 0.12
CA THR A 108 11.34 7.25 0.67
C THR A 108 11.35 7.22 2.20
N ASP A 109 10.87 8.28 2.86
CA ASP A 109 10.80 8.34 4.32
C ASP A 109 9.52 7.72 4.88
N SER A 110 8.37 7.95 4.22
CA SER A 110 7.07 7.62 4.80
C SER A 110 5.92 7.55 3.79
N LEU A 111 4.87 6.83 4.19
CA LEU A 111 3.53 6.88 3.63
C LEU A 111 2.64 7.69 4.57
N ILE A 112 2.14 8.82 4.08
CA ILE A 112 1.27 9.74 4.84
C ILE A 112 -0.13 9.69 4.25
N LEU A 113 -1.12 9.39 5.10
CA LEU A 113 -2.53 9.43 4.73
C LEU A 113 -3.14 10.68 5.37
N LYS A 114 -3.50 11.64 4.53
CA LYS A 114 -4.06 12.92 4.93
C LYS A 114 -5.50 13.01 4.47
N ARG A 115 -6.44 13.35 5.35
CA ARG A 115 -7.84 13.49 5.01
C ARG A 115 -8.06 14.69 4.08
N SER A 116 -8.82 14.49 3.01
CA SER A 116 -8.95 15.50 1.95
C SER A 116 -9.80 16.72 2.37
N ASN A 117 -10.69 16.60 3.36
CA ASN A 117 -11.62 17.69 3.74
C ASN A 117 -11.02 18.72 4.72
N ASP A 118 -10.20 18.29 5.68
CA ASP A 118 -9.68 19.09 6.79
C ASP A 118 -8.15 19.09 6.85
N SER A 119 -7.50 18.39 5.91
CA SER A 119 -6.06 18.25 5.87
C SER A 119 -5.44 17.59 7.11
N GLN A 120 -6.22 16.87 7.92
CA GLN A 120 -5.73 16.15 9.09
C GLN A 120 -4.93 14.90 8.66
N ILE A 121 -3.75 14.71 9.23
CA ILE A 121 -2.98 13.46 9.06
C ILE A 121 -3.66 12.36 9.87
N LEU A 122 -4.16 11.33 9.19
CA LEU A 122 -4.79 10.16 9.82
C LEU A 122 -3.75 9.13 10.23
N TYR A 123 -2.80 8.87 9.33
CA TYR A 123 -1.71 7.93 9.53
C TYR A 123 -0.42 8.46 8.92
N SER A 124 0.69 8.19 9.60
CA SER A 124 2.03 8.49 9.13
C SER A 124 2.90 7.27 9.41
N HIS A 125 3.09 6.43 8.39
CA HIS A 125 3.87 5.20 8.49
C HIS A 125 5.24 5.40 7.87
N LYS A 126 6.31 5.19 8.64
CA LYS A 126 7.67 5.24 8.10
C LYS A 126 7.88 4.14 7.06
N MET A 127 8.61 4.43 5.99
CA MET A 127 8.89 3.48 4.92
C MET A 127 9.63 2.23 5.44
N GLU A 128 10.50 2.39 6.45
CA GLU A 128 11.16 1.28 7.17
C GLU A 128 10.17 0.34 7.89
N GLY A 129 9.01 0.87 8.30
CA GLY A 129 7.93 0.14 8.95
C GLY A 129 7.04 -0.61 7.97
N ILE A 130 7.12 -0.30 6.67
CA ILE A 130 6.40 -1.00 5.61
C ILE A 130 7.11 -2.32 5.34
N SER A 131 6.36 -3.41 5.31
CA SER A 131 6.91 -4.76 5.17
C SER A 131 6.44 -5.51 3.92
N PHE A 132 5.32 -5.08 3.36
CA PHE A 132 4.71 -5.67 2.18
C PHE A 132 3.70 -4.69 1.58
N ALA A 133 3.53 -4.71 0.26
CA ALA A 133 2.47 -4.01 -0.45
C ALA A 133 2.04 -4.86 -1.65
N SER A 134 0.74 -4.89 -1.93
CA SER A 134 0.17 -5.62 -3.06
C SER A 134 -1.11 -4.97 -3.54
N ALA A 135 -1.33 -5.00 -4.85
CA ALA A 135 -2.65 -4.75 -5.43
C ALA A 135 -3.58 -5.95 -5.17
N GLY A 136 -4.89 -5.71 -5.21
CA GLY A 136 -5.88 -6.76 -5.19
C GLY A 136 -5.98 -7.52 -6.52
N GLU A 137 -6.62 -8.69 -6.48
CA GLU A 137 -6.76 -9.59 -7.63
C GLU A 137 -8.20 -9.64 -8.11
N HIS A 138 -8.41 -9.94 -9.40
CA HIS A 138 -9.72 -10.23 -10.01
C HIS A 138 -10.84 -9.22 -9.70
N ASP A 139 -11.61 -9.47 -8.64
CA ASP A 139 -12.77 -8.72 -8.16
C ASP A 139 -12.41 -7.54 -7.25
N THR A 140 -11.15 -7.46 -6.78
CA THR A 140 -10.67 -6.38 -5.91
C THR A 140 -9.53 -5.57 -6.55
N LYS A 141 -9.47 -5.47 -7.88
CA LYS A 141 -8.38 -4.77 -8.60
C LYS A 141 -8.25 -3.29 -8.25
N ASP A 142 -9.36 -2.66 -7.87
CA ASP A 142 -9.41 -1.26 -7.46
C ASP A 142 -8.92 -1.05 -6.02
N TYR A 143 -8.50 -2.12 -5.34
CA TYR A 143 -8.03 -2.06 -3.96
C TYR A 143 -6.54 -2.36 -3.90
N ILE A 144 -5.86 -1.70 -2.97
CA ILE A 144 -4.48 -1.97 -2.62
C ILE A 144 -4.39 -2.25 -1.14
N ALA A 145 -3.41 -3.07 -0.77
CA ALA A 145 -3.09 -3.38 0.61
C ALA A 145 -1.59 -3.16 0.86
N TYR A 146 -1.27 -2.55 1.99
CA TYR A 146 0.10 -2.47 2.48
C TYR A 146 0.16 -2.79 3.97
N VAL A 147 1.22 -3.48 4.39
CA VAL A 147 1.44 -3.87 5.78
C VAL A 147 2.45 -2.94 6.42
N ALA A 148 2.00 -2.18 7.41
CA ALA A 148 2.80 -1.22 8.15
C ALA A 148 2.87 -1.58 9.64
N LYS A 149 3.92 -1.07 10.29
CA LYS A 149 4.01 -1.02 11.75
C LYS A 149 3.60 0.34 12.25
N ASP A 150 2.80 0.36 13.32
CA ASP A 150 2.55 1.59 14.07
C ASP A 150 3.69 1.88 15.08
N ASN A 151 3.54 2.99 15.82
CA ASN A 151 4.50 3.41 16.85
C ASN A 151 4.57 2.43 18.04
N MET A 152 3.56 1.56 18.21
CA MET A 152 3.53 0.49 19.20
C MET A 152 4.11 -0.83 18.65
N ASN A 153 4.71 -0.80 17.45
CA ASN A 153 5.27 -1.95 16.74
C ASN A 153 4.22 -3.03 16.41
N LYS A 154 2.93 -2.65 16.43
CA LYS A 154 1.81 -3.47 16.02
C LYS A 154 1.74 -3.47 14.50
N ARG A 155 1.60 -4.64 13.90
CA ARG A 155 1.53 -4.81 12.45
C ARG A 155 0.07 -4.77 12.00
N SER A 156 -0.25 -3.89 11.08
CA SER A 156 -1.58 -3.80 10.49
C SER A 156 -1.48 -3.72 8.97
N CYS A 157 -2.36 -4.43 8.30
CA CYS A 157 -2.60 -4.33 6.87
C CYS A 157 -3.65 -3.25 6.64
N HIS A 158 -3.27 -2.18 5.94
CA HIS A 158 -4.15 -1.08 5.59
C HIS A 158 -4.66 -1.28 4.17
N VAL A 159 -5.95 -1.05 3.98
CA VAL A 159 -6.65 -1.24 2.71
C VAL A 159 -7.14 0.11 2.19
N LEU A 160 -6.76 0.43 0.97
CA LEU A 160 -7.15 1.63 0.25
C LEU A 160 -7.87 1.22 -1.03
N SER A 161 -8.85 2.03 -1.44
CA SER A 161 -9.48 1.93 -2.76
C SER A 161 -8.98 3.07 -3.63
N CYS A 162 -8.50 2.72 -4.81
CA CYS A 162 -8.08 3.62 -5.86
C CYS A 162 -9.20 3.67 -6.90
N GLU A 163 -9.72 4.86 -7.18
CA GLU A 163 -10.64 5.04 -8.30
C GLU A 163 -9.83 5.16 -9.60
N GLY A 164 -10.44 4.89 -10.76
CA GLY A 164 -9.81 5.16 -12.06
C GLY A 164 -8.67 4.21 -12.49
N ASN A 165 -8.55 3.01 -11.89
CA ASN A 165 -7.48 2.03 -12.15
C ASN A 165 -6.06 2.48 -11.74
N GLU A 166 -5.92 3.46 -10.83
CA GLU A 166 -4.62 3.92 -10.34
C GLU A 166 -3.96 2.98 -9.32
N SER A 167 -4.60 1.85 -8.98
CA SER A 167 -4.11 0.91 -7.96
C SER A 167 -2.72 0.35 -8.28
N LEU A 168 -2.45 0.05 -9.55
CA LEU A 168 -1.14 -0.44 -10.00
C LEU A 168 -0.08 0.66 -9.90
N ASP A 169 -0.45 1.91 -10.21
CA ASP A 169 0.47 3.04 -10.18
C ASP A 169 0.89 3.37 -8.74
N VAL A 170 -0.07 3.34 -7.81
CA VAL A 170 0.18 3.51 -6.38
C VAL A 170 1.11 2.40 -5.88
N ILE A 171 0.83 1.13 -6.19
CA ILE A 171 1.67 0.01 -5.76
C ILE A 171 3.08 0.08 -6.37
N THR A 172 3.19 0.46 -7.64
CA THR A 172 4.48 0.64 -8.33
C THR A 172 5.28 1.76 -7.66
N THR A 173 4.64 2.86 -7.30
CA THR A 173 5.27 3.99 -6.62
C THR A 173 5.71 3.65 -5.19
N ILE A 174 4.89 2.90 -4.44
CA ILE A 174 5.28 2.35 -3.14
C ILE A 174 6.49 1.41 -3.32
N GLY A 175 6.48 0.56 -4.33
CA GLY A 175 7.58 -0.35 -4.65
C GLY A 175 8.89 0.40 -4.96
N GLN A 176 8.81 1.46 -5.75
CA GLN A 176 9.94 2.32 -6.06
C GLN A 176 10.51 2.97 -4.79
N ALA A 177 9.65 3.58 -3.98
CA ALA A 177 10.08 4.21 -2.72
C ALA A 177 10.62 3.17 -1.72
N PHE A 178 10.12 1.94 -1.74
CA PHE A 178 10.61 0.82 -0.95
C PHE A 178 12.01 0.35 -1.36
N GLU A 179 12.37 0.45 -2.65
CA GLU A 179 13.70 0.12 -3.17
C GLU A 179 14.72 1.24 -2.95
N LEU A 180 14.27 2.51 -2.92
CA LEU A 180 15.13 3.69 -2.78
C LEU A 180 15.46 4.09 -1.33
N ARG A 181 14.75 3.51 -0.34
CA ARG A 181 14.90 3.84 1.09
C ARG A 181 16.10 3.21 1.77
#